data_AF-A0A951MW87-F1
#
_entry.id   AF-A0A951MW87-F1
#
_cell.length_a   1.000
_cell.length_b   1.000
_cell.length_c   1.000
_cell.angle_alpha   90.00
_cell.angle_beta   90.00
_cell.angle_gamma   90.00
#
_symmetry.space_group_name_H-M   'P 1'
#
loop_
_entity.id
_entity.type
_entity.pdbx_description
1 polymer ?
#
loop_
_entity_poly.entity_id
_entity_poly.type
_entity_poly.pdbx_seq_one_letter_code
_entity_poly.pdbx_strand_id
1 'polypeptide(L)'
;MPRVGRNEVEAVYFTLLRAREELAELRRYEEYLEAEQRRLQRFVAEGDALEAHVDPRLRRAIAHTDASLTKAIRTRLEVLGDELERQPHRIDAASAFVEECEHDLARLRGGPGPSRE
;
A
#
# COMPACT_ATOMS: atom_id res chain seq x y z
N MET A 1 -5.79 42.11 -9.54
CA MET A 1 -5.64 40.87 -8.75
C MET A 1 -6.94 40.09 -8.88
N PRO A 2 -6.99 38.97 -9.61
CA PRO A 2 -8.21 38.19 -9.78
C PRO A 2 -8.66 37.62 -8.43
N ARG A 3 -9.96 37.74 -8.12
CA ARG A 3 -10.56 37.13 -6.92
C ARG A 3 -10.51 35.61 -7.10
N VAL A 4 -9.86 34.91 -6.18
CA VAL A 4 -10.01 33.45 -6.04
C VAL A 4 -11.50 33.15 -5.92
N GLY A 5 -12.04 32.43 -6.90
CA GLY A 5 -13.46 32.09 -6.91
C GLY A 5 -13.75 31.04 -5.85
N ARG A 6 -14.96 31.05 -5.27
CA ARG A 6 -15.46 29.95 -4.41
C ARG A 6 -15.22 28.57 -5.05
N ASN A 7 -15.31 28.49 -6.37
CA ASN A 7 -15.08 27.29 -7.16
C ASN A 7 -13.62 26.79 -7.10
N GLU A 8 -12.64 27.67 -6.97
CA GLU A 8 -11.23 27.31 -6.87
C GLU A 8 -10.90 26.70 -5.49
N VAL A 9 -11.47 27.28 -4.43
CA VAL A 9 -11.37 26.71 -3.07
C VAL A 9 -12.06 25.34 -3.00
N GLU A 10 -13.25 25.20 -3.59
CA GLU A 10 -13.96 23.92 -3.66
C GLU A 10 -13.17 22.88 -4.48
N ALA A 11 -12.59 23.26 -5.62
CA ALA A 11 -11.76 22.37 -6.42
C ALA A 11 -10.55 21.83 -5.64
N VAL A 12 -9.78 22.70 -4.99
CA VAL A 12 -8.62 22.28 -4.19
C VAL A 12 -9.04 21.42 -3.00
N TYR A 13 -10.18 21.72 -2.37
CA TYR A 13 -10.71 20.91 -1.29
C TYR A 13 -11.04 19.48 -1.74
N PHE A 14 -11.70 19.30 -2.89
CA PHE A 14 -12.00 17.96 -3.40
C PHE A 14 -10.75 17.21 -3.82
N THR A 15 -9.76 17.89 -4.40
CA THR A 15 -8.45 17.28 -4.69
C THR A 15 -7.78 16.80 -3.40
N LEU A 16 -7.77 17.61 -2.34
CA LEU A 16 -7.23 17.20 -1.03
C LEU A 16 -7.98 16.00 -0.44
N LEU A 17 -9.30 15.98 -0.53
CA LEU A 17 -10.11 14.86 -0.04
C LEU A 17 -9.70 13.55 -0.74
N ARG A 18 -9.64 13.58 -2.07
CA ARG A 18 -9.21 12.44 -2.88
C ARG A 18 -7.77 12.00 -2.56
N ALA A 19 -6.84 12.96 -2.43
CA ALA A 19 -5.45 12.66 -2.11
C ALA A 19 -5.31 11.92 -0.76
N ARG A 20 -6.11 12.31 0.23
CA ARG A 20 -6.15 11.65 1.55
C ARG A 20 -6.75 10.25 1.47
N GLU A 21 -7.78 10.05 0.66
CA GLU A 21 -8.35 8.72 0.40
C GLU A 21 -7.32 7.79 -0.24
N GLU A 22 -6.63 8.26 -1.29
CA GLU A 22 -5.57 7.51 -1.98
C GLU A 22 -4.41 7.16 -1.02
N LEU A 23 -3.95 8.09 -0.19
CA LEU A 23 -2.94 7.82 0.84
C LEU A 23 -3.40 6.77 1.86
N ALA A 24 -4.66 6.84 2.29
CA ALA A 24 -5.22 5.87 3.22
C ALA A 24 -5.36 4.47 2.58
N GLU A 25 -5.69 4.39 1.30
CA GLU A 25 -5.71 3.13 0.54
C GLU A 25 -4.32 2.51 0.42
N LEU A 26 -3.29 3.31 0.13
CA LEU A 26 -1.91 2.83 0.07
C LEU A 26 -1.46 2.21 1.40
N ARG A 27 -1.76 2.87 2.54
CA ARG A 27 -1.44 2.33 3.88
C ARG A 27 -2.17 1.03 4.18
N ARG A 28 -3.47 0.95 3.88
CA ARG A 28 -4.23 -0.31 4.04
C ARG A 28 -3.68 -1.43 3.14
N TYR A 29 -3.22 -1.06 1.95
CA TYR A 29 -2.64 -2.02 1.03
C TYR A 29 -1.28 -2.53 1.53
N GLU A 30 -0.42 -1.67 2.07
CA GLU A 30 0.82 -2.07 2.76
C GLU A 30 0.53 -3.04 3.91
N GLU A 31 -0.42 -2.72 4.79
CA GLU A 31 -0.83 -3.61 5.89
C GLU A 31 -1.28 -4.99 5.38
N TYR A 32 -2.04 -5.02 4.29
CA TYR A 32 -2.46 -6.26 3.64
C TYR A 32 -1.26 -7.06 3.11
N LEU A 33 -0.33 -6.40 2.40
CA LEU A 33 0.85 -7.05 1.82
C LEU A 33 1.72 -7.68 2.90
N GLU A 34 1.96 -6.97 4.00
CA GLU A 34 2.71 -7.52 5.12
C GLU A 34 2.00 -8.70 5.78
N ALA A 35 0.68 -8.59 5.99
CA ALA A 35 -0.11 -9.65 6.60
C ALA A 35 -0.09 -10.92 5.74
N GLU A 36 -0.23 -10.78 4.42
CA GLU A 36 -0.18 -11.89 3.48
C GLU A 36 1.22 -12.49 3.37
N GLN A 37 2.28 -11.66 3.35
CA GLN A 37 3.66 -12.16 3.35
C GLN A 37 3.94 -12.99 4.61
N ARG A 38 3.58 -12.48 5.80
CA ARG A 38 3.71 -13.21 7.07
C ARG A 38 2.91 -14.51 7.05
N ARG A 39 1.70 -14.51 6.50
CA ARG A 39 0.86 -15.71 6.39
C ARG A 39 1.51 -16.78 5.52
N LEU A 40 2.05 -16.41 4.36
CA LEU A 40 2.69 -17.36 3.45
C LEU A 40 4.03 -17.86 4.00
N GLN A 41 4.83 -17.01 4.65
CA GLN A 41 6.05 -17.42 5.34
C GLN A 41 5.77 -18.44 6.44
N ARG A 42 4.72 -18.22 7.25
CA ARG A 42 4.27 -19.20 8.25
C ARG A 42 3.87 -20.52 7.62
N PHE A 43 3.09 -20.49 6.54
CA PHE A 43 2.68 -21.71 5.83
C PHE A 43 3.89 -22.53 5.37
N VAL A 44 4.91 -21.87 4.79
CA VAL A 44 6.14 -22.56 4.37
C VAL A 44 6.89 -23.13 5.57
N ALA A 45 7.07 -22.35 6.64
CA ALA A 45 7.78 -22.80 7.84
C ALA A 45 7.08 -23.98 8.53
N GLU A 46 5.75 -23.96 8.60
CA GLU A 46 4.95 -25.07 9.12
C GLU A 46 5.08 -26.32 8.23
N GLY A 47 5.05 -26.16 6.91
CA GLY A 47 5.29 -27.24 5.96
C GLY A 47 6.66 -27.90 6.14
N ASP A 48 7.72 -27.08 6.21
CA ASP A 48 9.09 -27.54 6.41
C ASP A 48 9.24 -28.28 7.76
N ALA A 49 8.60 -27.79 8.82
CA ALA A 49 8.59 -28.43 10.14
C ALA A 49 7.87 -29.79 10.12
N LEU A 50 6.74 -29.89 9.44
CA LEU A 50 6.01 -31.16 9.29
C LEU A 50 6.83 -32.17 8.47
N GLU A 51 7.46 -31.74 7.37
CA GLU A 51 8.28 -32.62 6.53
C GLU A 51 9.49 -33.20 7.29
N ALA A 52 10.06 -32.44 8.22
CA ALA A 52 11.18 -32.89 9.05
C ALA A 52 10.88 -34.16 9.86
N HIS A 53 9.61 -34.40 10.21
CA HIS A 53 9.15 -35.56 10.97
C HIS A 53 8.72 -36.74 10.09
N VAL A 54 8.63 -36.57 8.77
CA VAL A 54 8.27 -37.65 7.83
C VAL A 54 9.45 -38.58 7.59
N ASP A 55 9.18 -39.88 7.40
CA ASP A 55 10.18 -40.85 6.97
C ASP A 55 10.89 -40.37 5.68
N PRO A 56 12.24 -40.35 5.63
CA PRO A 56 12.99 -39.89 4.46
C PRO A 56 12.58 -40.53 3.12
N ARG A 57 12.07 -41.77 3.14
CA ARG A 57 11.59 -42.49 1.95
C ARG A 57 10.29 -41.92 1.41
N LEU A 58 9.42 -41.40 2.29
CA LEU A 58 8.13 -40.81 1.93
C LEU A 58 8.26 -39.33 1.56
N ARG A 59 9.25 -38.61 2.09
CA ARG A 59 9.49 -37.19 1.77
C ARG A 59 9.54 -36.92 0.28
N ARG A 60 10.24 -37.77 -0.48
CA ARG A 60 10.39 -37.55 -1.93
C ARG A 60 9.08 -37.65 -2.70
N ALA A 61 8.17 -38.53 -2.27
CA ALA A 61 6.85 -38.67 -2.88
C ALA A 61 5.96 -37.46 -2.57
N ILE A 62 5.95 -37.01 -1.30
CA ILE A 62 5.22 -35.82 -0.85
C ILE A 62 5.75 -34.56 -1.54
N ALA A 63 7.06 -34.39 -1.56
CA ALA A 63 7.72 -33.25 -2.20
C ALA A 63 7.37 -33.15 -3.69
N HIS A 64 7.19 -34.27 -4.41
CA HIS A 64 6.75 -34.22 -5.80
C HIS A 64 5.32 -33.70 -5.92
N THR A 65 4.40 -34.14 -5.06
CA THR A 65 3.00 -33.69 -5.08
C THR A 65 2.90 -32.19 -4.76
N ASP A 66 3.67 -31.72 -3.77
CA ASP A 66 3.57 -30.35 -3.28
C ASP A 66 4.52 -29.36 -4.00
N ALA A 67 5.38 -29.84 -4.89
CA ALA A 67 6.37 -29.01 -5.60
C ALA A 67 5.72 -27.81 -6.31
N SER A 68 4.61 -28.03 -7.01
CA SER A 68 3.91 -26.97 -7.76
C SER A 68 3.33 -25.91 -6.82
N LEU A 69 2.74 -26.34 -5.70
CA LEU A 69 2.20 -25.43 -4.68
C LEU A 69 3.31 -24.63 -4.02
N THR A 70 4.39 -25.30 -3.62
CA THR A 70 5.57 -24.67 -3.01
C THR A 70 6.18 -23.63 -3.93
N LYS A 71 6.31 -23.96 -5.23
CA LYS A 71 6.78 -23.01 -6.25
C LYS A 71 5.86 -21.79 -6.35
N ALA A 72 4.55 -22.00 -6.43
CA ALA A 72 3.58 -20.91 -6.52
C ALA A 72 3.65 -19.97 -5.30
N ILE A 73 3.80 -20.53 -4.09
CA ILE A 73 3.94 -19.76 -2.86
C ILE A 73 5.22 -18.93 -2.87
N ARG A 74 6.35 -19.53 -3.27
CA ARG A 74 7.63 -18.81 -3.38
C ARG A 74 7.57 -17.67 -4.39
N THR A 75 7.03 -17.92 -5.58
CA THR A 75 6.81 -16.87 -6.58
C THR A 75 5.89 -15.76 -6.05
N ARG A 76 4.85 -16.11 -5.28
CA ARG A 76 3.99 -15.10 -4.65
C ARG A 76 4.74 -14.29 -3.59
N LEU A 77 5.59 -14.91 -2.78
CA LEU A 77 6.42 -14.22 -1.78
C LEU A 77 7.41 -13.25 -2.43
N GLU A 78 8.00 -13.60 -3.57
CA GLU A 78 8.84 -12.70 -4.37
C GLU A 78 8.05 -11.46 -4.81
N VAL A 79 6.87 -11.67 -5.40
CA VAL A 79 5.99 -10.56 -5.84
C VAL A 79 5.58 -9.66 -4.66
N LEU A 80 5.28 -10.25 -3.49
CA LEU A 80 4.93 -9.47 -2.30
C LEU A 80 6.14 -8.67 -1.78
N GLY A 81 7.34 -9.25 -1.82
CA GLY A 81 8.58 -8.57 -1.46
C GLY A 81 8.86 -7.37 -2.35
N ASP A 82 8.81 -7.56 -3.66
CA ASP A 82 8.99 -6.50 -4.65
C ASP A 82 7.97 -5.37 -4.48
N GLU A 83 6.72 -5.72 -4.16
CA GLU A 83 5.67 -4.73 -3.96
C GLU A 83 5.88 -3.95 -2.66
N LEU A 84 6.24 -4.61 -1.57
CA LEU A 84 6.57 -3.98 -0.28
C LEU A 84 7.78 -3.05 -0.40
N GLU A 85 8.79 -3.42 -1.17
CA GLU A 85 9.97 -2.56 -1.40
C GLU A 85 9.59 -1.22 -2.07
N ARG A 86 8.55 -1.22 -2.91
CA ARG A 86 8.08 -0.02 -3.60
C ARG A 86 7.07 0.81 -2.78
N GLN A 87 6.43 0.23 -1.77
CA GLN A 87 5.37 0.92 -1.01
C GLN A 87 5.84 2.20 -0.32
N PRO A 88 6.99 2.23 0.38
CA PRO A 88 7.44 3.44 1.07
C PRO A 88 7.51 4.65 0.12
N HIS A 89 8.10 4.46 -1.07
CA HIS A 89 8.20 5.54 -2.07
C HIS A 89 6.83 6.04 -2.54
N ARG A 90 5.83 5.16 -2.68
CA ARG A 90 4.48 5.52 -3.10
C ARG A 90 3.74 6.28 -1.99
N ILE A 91 3.90 5.82 -0.75
CA ILE A 91 3.32 6.47 0.43
C ILE A 91 3.95 7.85 0.63
N ASP A 92 5.27 7.98 0.52
CA ASP A 92 5.99 9.25 0.63
C ASP A 92 5.50 10.25 -0.43
N ALA A 93 5.40 9.81 -1.69
CA ALA A 93 4.90 10.65 -2.78
C ALA A 93 3.45 11.10 -2.55
N ALA A 94 2.56 10.20 -2.12
CA ALA A 94 1.18 10.54 -1.80
C ALA A 94 1.08 11.47 -0.58
N SER A 95 1.92 11.28 0.43
CA SER A 95 1.99 12.15 1.62
C SER A 95 2.43 13.55 1.23
N ALA A 96 3.49 13.69 0.43
CA ALA A 96 3.96 14.98 -0.07
C ALA A 96 2.87 15.70 -0.87
N PHE A 97 2.13 14.98 -1.72
CA PHE A 97 1.03 15.55 -2.48
C PHE A 97 -0.12 16.05 -1.60
N VAL A 98 -0.44 15.31 -0.52
CA VAL A 98 -1.41 15.77 0.49
C VAL A 98 -0.94 17.07 1.14
N GLU A 99 0.33 17.16 1.54
CA GLU A 99 0.90 18.37 2.15
C GLU A 99 0.85 19.58 1.20
N GLU A 100 1.15 19.38 -0.10
CA GLU A 100 1.01 20.42 -1.12
C GLU A 100 -0.44 20.91 -1.23
N CYS A 101 -1.41 20.00 -1.29
CA CYS A 101 -2.83 20.33 -1.34
C CYS A 101 -3.31 21.09 -0.09
N GLU A 102 -2.78 20.73 1.09
CA GLU A 102 -3.07 21.41 2.35
C GLU A 102 -2.52 22.84 2.35
N HIS A 103 -1.28 23.03 1.88
CA HIS A 103 -0.67 24.35 1.72
C HIS A 103 -1.46 25.24 0.74
N ASP A 104 -1.87 24.68 -0.40
CA ASP A 104 -2.67 25.41 -1.39
C ASP A 104 -4.03 25.81 -0.82
N LEU A 105 -4.73 24.90 -0.14
CA LEU A 105 -6.01 25.20 0.49
C LEU A 105 -5.88 26.28 1.58
N ALA A 106 -4.82 26.22 2.39
CA ALA A 106 -4.54 27.22 3.42
C ALA A 106 -4.27 28.60 2.81
N ARG A 107 -3.48 28.67 1.73
CA ARG A 107 -3.20 29.90 0.99
C ARG A 107 -4.46 30.55 0.45
N LEU A 108 -5.35 29.74 -0.15
CA LEU A 108 -6.62 30.22 -0.72
C LEU A 108 -7.61 30.68 0.37
N ARG A 109 -7.58 30.07 1.56
CA ARG A 109 -8.42 30.48 2.71
C ARG A 109 -7.89 31.71 3.45
N GLY A 110 -6.57 31.95 3.43
CA GLY A 110 -5.92 33.07 4.11
C GLY A 110 -5.75 34.36 3.28
N GLY A 111 -6.12 34.34 1.99
CA GLY A 111 -6.12 35.54 1.13
C GLY A 111 -7.21 36.54 1.51
N PRO A 112 -7.03 37.86 1.28
CA PRO A 112 -7.99 38.89 1.66
C PRO A 112 -9.37 38.60 1.05
N GLY A 113 -10.36 38.40 1.92
CA GLY A 113 -11.75 38.13 1.54
C GLY A 113 -12.37 39.28 0.73
N PRO A 114 -13.48 39.03 0.01
CA PRO A 114 -14.09 40.03 -0.85
C PRO A 114 -14.58 41.22 -0.02
N SER A 115 -13.95 42.38 -0.19
CA SER A 115 -14.58 43.67 0.10
C SER A 115 -15.91 43.70 -0.64
N ARG A 116 -17.01 43.65 0.12
CA ARG A 116 -18.36 43.93 -0.35
C ARG A 116 -18.45 45.45 -0.49
N GLU A 117 -18.43 45.92 -1.73
CA GLU A 117 -19.03 47.20 -2.12
C GLU A 117 -20.45 46.93 -2.62
#